data_AF-A0A527ZG09-F1
#
_entry.id   AF-A0A527ZG09-F1
#
_cell.length_a   1.000
_cell.length_b   1.000
_cell.length_c   1.000
_cell.angle_alpha   90.00
_cell.angle_beta   90.00
_cell.angle_gamma   90.00
#
_symmetry.space_group_name_H-M   'P 1'
#
loop_
_entity.id
_entity.type
_entity.pdbx_description
1 polymer ?
#
loop_
_entity_poly.entity_id
_entity_poly.type
_entity_poly.pdbx_seq_one_letter_code
_entity_poly.pdbx_strand_id
1 'polypeptide(L)'
;MPELDQVTSAAGAREDLPLLRDAAREAGAIAMRYFGNNPQVWMKGGTSPVSEADHAADAYLRQTLLAARPDYGWLSEETADDPARLAARRTFVVDPIDGTRGFLEG
;
A
#
# COMPACT_ATOMS: atom_id res chain seq x y z
N MET A 1 17.79 -18.17 24.12
CA MET A 1 17.27 -17.86 22.78
C MET A 1 15.77 -18.04 22.87
N PRO A 2 14.93 -17.03 22.62
CA PRO A 2 13.51 -17.27 22.60
C PRO A 2 13.22 -18.19 21.40
N GLU A 3 12.45 -19.24 21.64
CA GLU A 3 11.90 -20.10 20.59
C GLU A 3 11.25 -19.21 19.54
N LEU A 4 11.62 -19.43 18.28
CA LEU A 4 10.87 -18.92 17.14
C LEU A 4 9.53 -19.63 17.19
N ASP A 5 8.65 -19.04 18.00
CA ASP A 5 7.27 -19.43 18.13
C ASP A 5 6.66 -19.46 16.73
N GLN A 6 5.54 -20.15 16.57
CA GLN A 6 4.94 -20.55 15.31
C GLN A 6 4.38 -19.37 14.48
N VAL A 7 5.21 -18.37 14.15
CA VAL A 7 4.85 -16.96 13.94
C VAL A 7 4.22 -16.66 12.58
N THR A 8 4.42 -17.52 11.57
CA THR A 8 3.78 -17.41 10.26
C THR A 8 2.90 -18.62 9.98
N SER A 9 1.76 -18.75 10.67
CA SER A 9 0.76 -19.71 10.20
C SER A 9 0.28 -19.28 8.81
N ALA A 10 0.40 -20.17 7.82
CA ALA A 10 -0.14 -19.98 6.48
C ALA A 10 -1.66 -19.72 6.48
N ALA A 11 -2.34 -20.01 7.60
CA ALA A 11 -3.76 -19.75 7.80
C ALA A 11 -4.08 -18.25 7.76
N GLY A 12 -3.37 -17.42 8.52
CA GLY A 12 -3.67 -15.98 8.55
C GLY A 12 -3.32 -15.27 7.24
N ALA A 13 -2.35 -15.76 6.45
CA ALA A 13 -2.08 -15.22 5.11
C ALA A 13 -3.17 -15.62 4.10
N ARG A 14 -3.73 -16.83 4.22
CA ARG A 14 -4.87 -17.28 3.40
C ARG A 14 -6.16 -16.51 3.72
N GLU A 15 -6.34 -16.11 4.98
CA GLU A 15 -7.48 -15.29 5.41
C GLU A 15 -7.42 -13.85 4.89
N ASP A 16 -6.21 -13.30 4.74
CA ASP A 16 -6.00 -11.94 4.21
C ASP A 16 -6.04 -11.89 2.68
N LEU A 17 -5.79 -13.00 1.98
CA LEU A 17 -5.72 -13.03 0.51
C LEU A 17 -6.98 -12.47 -0.19
N PRO A 18 -8.23 -12.84 0.18
CA PRO A 18 -9.42 -12.25 -0.45
C PRO A 18 -9.48 -10.74 -0.27
N LEU A 19 -9.19 -10.24 0.94
CA LEU A 19 -9.15 -8.81 1.26
C LEU A 19 -8.10 -8.08 0.40
N LEU A 20 -6.88 -8.61 0.35
CA LEU A 20 -5.78 -8.03 -0.42
C LEU A 20 -6.09 -7.98 -1.92
N ARG A 21 -6.66 -9.06 -2.45
CA ARG A 21 -7.05 -9.13 -3.87
C ARG A 21 -8.10 -8.09 -4.21
N ASP A 22 -9.12 -7.95 -3.37
CA ASP A 22 -10.23 -7.04 -3.63
C ASP A 22 -9.79 -5.58 -3.46
N ALA A 23 -8.97 -5.28 -2.44
CA ALA A 23 -8.37 -3.96 -2.24
C ALA A 23 -7.40 -3.58 -3.39
N ALA A 24 -6.55 -4.50 -3.84
CA ALA A 24 -5.63 -4.23 -4.95
C ALA A 24 -6.39 -3.96 -6.27
N ARG A 25 -7.50 -4.66 -6.50
CA ARG A 25 -8.35 -4.44 -7.68
C ARG A 25 -8.95 -3.04 -7.69
N GLU A 26 -9.51 -2.60 -6.56
CA GLU A 26 -10.12 -1.27 -6.46
C GLU A 26 -9.07 -0.16 -6.49
N ALA A 27 -7.92 -0.35 -5.83
CA ALA A 27 -6.79 0.59 -5.92
C ALA A 27 -6.32 0.76 -7.37
N GLY A 28 -6.20 -0.35 -8.13
CA GLY A 28 -5.91 -0.30 -9.56
C GLY A 28 -6.99 0.44 -10.35
N ALA A 29 -8.27 0.21 -10.05
CA ALA A 29 -9.37 0.94 -10.70
C ALA A 29 -9.35 2.44 -10.39
N ILE A 30 -8.93 2.85 -9.19
CA ILE A 30 -8.73 4.25 -8.81
C ILE A 30 -7.55 4.84 -9.59
N ALA A 31 -6.39 4.17 -9.59
CA ALA A 31 -5.20 4.63 -10.32
C ALA A 31 -5.51 4.82 -11.81
N MET A 32 -6.21 3.87 -12.43
CA MET A 32 -6.59 3.95 -13.85
C MET A 32 -7.50 5.13 -14.22
N ARG A 33 -8.15 5.79 -13.27
CA ARG A 33 -8.89 7.05 -13.54
C ARG A 33 -7.96 8.21 -13.88
N TYR A 34 -6.70 8.13 -13.48
CA TYR A 34 -5.67 9.13 -13.72
C TYR A 34 -4.78 8.81 -14.92
N PHE A 35 -4.68 7.54 -15.29
CA PHE A 35 -3.91 7.09 -16.45
C PHE A 35 -4.38 7.78 -17.73
N GLY A 36 -3.47 8.42 -18.47
CA GLY A 36 -3.78 9.17 -19.68
C GLY A 36 -4.55 10.50 -19.47
N ASN A 37 -4.85 10.88 -18.22
CA ASN A 37 -5.67 12.06 -17.87
C ASN A 37 -4.85 13.21 -17.25
N ASN A 38 -3.53 13.22 -17.49
CA ASN A 38 -2.60 14.28 -17.06
C ASN A 38 -2.70 14.61 -15.55
N PRO A 39 -2.46 13.63 -14.65
CA PRO A 39 -2.55 13.85 -13.21
C PRO A 39 -1.51 14.86 -12.74
N GLN A 40 -1.73 15.43 -11.55
CA GLN A 40 -0.68 16.20 -10.90
C GLN A 40 0.50 15.30 -10.55
N VAL A 41 1.72 15.81 -10.72
CA VAL A 41 2.97 15.09 -10.48
C VAL A 41 3.88 15.94 -9.62
N TRP A 42 4.48 15.30 -8.61
CA TRP A 42 5.50 15.87 -7.73
C TRP A 42 6.79 15.06 -7.83
N MET A 43 7.91 15.65 -7.43
CA MET A 43 9.22 14.98 -7.42
C MET A 43 9.64 14.66 -5.99
N LYS A 44 9.55 13.39 -5.61
CA LYS A 44 9.98 12.88 -4.31
C LYS A 44 11.51 12.73 -4.29
N GLY A 45 12.14 13.36 -3.30
CA GLY A 45 13.60 13.41 -3.19
C GLY A 45 14.30 14.06 -4.39
N GLY A 46 13.56 14.77 -5.26
CA GLY A 46 14.05 15.39 -6.49
C GLY A 46 14.33 14.41 -7.64
N THR A 47 14.14 13.11 -7.48
CA THR A 47 14.56 12.09 -8.47
C THR A 47 13.44 11.17 -8.93
N SER A 48 12.47 10.86 -8.06
CA SER A 48 11.35 9.94 -8.39
C SER A 48 10.04 10.71 -8.51
N PRO A 49 9.31 10.59 -9.63
CA PRO A 49 7.99 11.20 -9.72
C PRO A 49 7.00 10.41 -8.87
N VAL A 50 6.11 11.14 -8.21
CA VAL A 50 4.90 10.64 -7.57
C VAL A 50 3.71 11.38 -8.18
N SER A 51 2.61 10.70 -8.45
CA SER A 51 1.42 11.30 -9.06
C SER A 51 0.22 11.32 -8.10
N GLU A 52 -0.81 12.06 -8.50
CA GLU A 52 -2.10 12.06 -7.81
C GLU A 52 -2.70 10.64 -7.72
N ALA A 53 -2.41 9.79 -8.70
CA ALA A 53 -2.83 8.40 -8.72
C ALA A 53 -2.23 7.60 -7.56
N ASP A 54 -0.94 7.80 -7.26
CA ASP A 54 -0.24 7.15 -6.16
C ASP A 54 -0.89 7.52 -4.82
N HIS A 55 -1.12 8.81 -4.58
CA HIS A 55 -1.75 9.30 -3.35
C HIS A 55 -3.20 8.82 -3.20
N ALA A 56 -3.98 8.79 -4.29
CA ALA A 56 -5.36 8.33 -4.26
C ALA A 56 -5.44 6.81 -3.96
N ALA A 57 -4.56 6.02 -4.57
CA ALA A 57 -4.47 4.59 -4.30
C ALA A 57 -3.98 4.31 -2.87
N ASP A 58 -2.96 5.02 -2.38
CA ASP A 58 -2.44 4.89 -1.02
C ASP A 58 -3.52 5.15 0.03
N ALA A 59 -4.24 6.27 -0.10
CA ALA A 59 -5.28 6.66 0.84
C ALA A 59 -6.40 5.61 0.91
N TYR A 60 -6.83 5.10 -0.26
CA TYR A 60 -7.83 4.05 -0.33
C TYR A 60 -7.34 2.75 0.33
N LEU A 61 -6.13 2.29 0.00
CA LEU A 61 -5.56 1.06 0.55
C LEU A 61 -5.40 1.16 2.06
N ARG A 62 -4.85 2.28 2.56
CA ARG A 62 -4.69 2.54 3.99
C ARG A 62 -6.02 2.48 4.73
N GLN A 63 -7.02 3.21 4.24
CA GLN A 63 -8.34 3.23 4.87
C GLN A 63 -8.99 1.86 4.89
N THR A 64 -8.98 1.15 3.75
CA THR A 64 -9.67 -0.14 3.59
C THR A 64 -9.00 -1.24 4.40
N LEU A 65 -7.68 -1.36 4.31
CA LEU A 65 -6.93 -2.45 4.93
C LEU A 65 -6.86 -2.28 6.45
N LEU A 66 -6.64 -1.07 6.96
CA LEU A 66 -6.62 -0.83 8.40
C LEU A 66 -8.01 -0.88 9.04
N ALA A 67 -9.08 -0.56 8.31
CA ALA A 67 -10.44 -0.79 8.80
C ALA A 67 -10.74 -2.29 8.96
N ALA A 68 -10.26 -3.13 8.03
CA ALA A 68 -10.46 -4.57 8.07
C ALA A 68 -9.50 -5.31 9.03
N ARG A 69 -8.33 -4.74 9.31
CA ARG A 69 -7.28 -5.25 10.20
C ARG A 69 -6.72 -4.14 11.09
N PRO A 70 -7.48 -3.71 12.12
CA PRO A 70 -7.09 -2.57 12.96
C PRO A 70 -5.87 -2.84 13.85
N ASP A 71 -5.47 -4.10 14.02
CA ASP A 71 -4.29 -4.53 14.76
C ASP A 71 -3.02 -4.63 13.91
N TYR A 72 -3.11 -4.35 12.60
CA TYR A 72 -1.96 -4.37 11.69
C TYR A 72 -1.29 -3.00 11.63
N GLY A 73 0.03 -3.00 11.49
CA GLY A 73 0.81 -1.82 11.16
C GLY A 73 0.66 -1.41 9.69
N TRP A 74 1.06 -0.18 9.39
CA TRP A 74 1.07 0.37 8.03
C TRP A 74 2.44 0.96 7.72
N LEU A 75 2.97 0.61 6.55
CA LEU A 75 4.13 1.25 5.95
C LEU A 75 3.84 1.42 4.46
N SER A 76 3.99 2.62 3.94
CA SER A 76 3.85 2.90 2.52
C SER A 76 4.90 3.88 2.06
N GLU A 77 5.23 3.82 0.77
CA GLU A 77 6.04 4.84 0.13
C GLU A 77 5.41 6.24 0.27
N GLU A 78 4.08 6.35 0.17
CA GLU A 78 3.38 7.64 0.04
C GLU A 78 2.77 8.19 1.33
N THR A 79 2.92 7.46 2.42
CA THR A 79 2.51 7.88 3.76
C THR A 79 3.74 8.01 4.67
N ALA A 80 3.80 9.06 5.49
CA ALA A 80 4.83 9.21 6.50
C ALA A 80 4.84 8.01 7.47
N ASP A 81 6.03 7.46 7.74
CA ASP A 81 6.19 6.32 8.64
C ASP A 81 5.70 6.63 10.06
N ASP A 82 5.03 5.65 10.68
CA ASP A 82 4.63 5.67 12.09
C ASP A 82 5.32 4.51 12.83
N PRO A 83 6.25 4.80 13.76
CA PRO A 83 6.94 3.78 14.54
C PRO A 83 6.00 2.82 15.30
N ALA A 84 4.74 3.18 15.53
CA ALA A 84 3.73 2.30 16.11
C ALA A 84 3.59 0.97 15.34
N ARG A 85 3.86 0.95 14.03
CA ARG A 85 3.85 -0.29 13.23
C ARG A 85 4.82 -1.35 13.75
N LEU A 86 5.93 -0.94 14.39
CA LEU A 86 6.95 -1.85 14.91
C LEU A 86 6.45 -2.68 16.11
N ALA A 87 5.38 -2.20 16.77
CA ALA A 87 4.72 -2.95 17.83
C ALA A 87 3.64 -3.90 17.31
N ALA A 88 3.21 -3.77 16.06
CA ALA A 88 2.20 -4.64 15.46
C ALA A 88 2.80 -5.99 15.09
N ARG A 89 2.04 -7.07 15.34
CA ARG A 89 2.47 -8.44 14.97
C ARG A 89 2.61 -8.60 13.45
N ARG A 90 1.80 -7.87 12.68
CA ARG A 90 1.79 -7.86 11.21
C ARG A 90 1.73 -6.42 10.72
N THR A 91 2.32 -6.16 9.57
CA THR A 91 2.35 -4.83 8.95
C THR A 91 2.09 -4.97 7.46
N PHE A 92 1.20 -4.15 6.90
CA PHE A 92 1.11 -3.95 5.47
C PHE A 92 2.28 -3.09 5.01
N VAL A 93 2.99 -3.54 3.98
CA VAL A 93 4.02 -2.78 3.28
C VAL A 93 3.50 -2.56 1.87
N VAL A 94 3.26 -1.31 1.51
CA VAL A 94 2.51 -0.95 0.30
C VAL A 94 3.32 -0.01 -0.57
N ASP A 95 3.41 -0.37 -1.84
CA ASP A 95 3.75 0.56 -2.92
C ASP A 95 2.48 0.69 -3.80
N PRO A 96 1.82 1.86 -3.82
CA PRO A 96 0.58 2.04 -4.57
C PRO A 96 0.77 1.88 -6.08
N ILE A 97 1.89 2.35 -6.64
CA ILE A 97 2.25 2.24 -8.05
C ILE A 97 3.77 2.09 -8.18
N ASP A 98 4.23 0.86 -8.38
CA ASP A 98 5.62 0.62 -8.76
C ASP A 98 5.86 1.13 -10.20
N GLY A 99 6.87 1.99 -10.37
CA GLY A 99 7.24 2.53 -11.68
C GLY A 99 6.35 3.68 -12.16
N THR A 100 6.05 4.66 -11.29
CA THR A 100 5.24 5.85 -11.62
C THR A 100 5.63 6.56 -12.92
N ARG A 101 6.93 6.53 -13.32
CA ARG A 101 7.36 7.05 -14.64
C ARG A 101 6.66 6.34 -15.81
N GLY A 102 6.66 5.02 -15.82
CA GLY A 102 6.01 4.24 -16.87
C GLY A 102 4.50 4.47 -16.88
N PHE A 103 3.89 4.54 -15.69
CA PHE A 103 2.48 4.87 -15.54
C PHE A 103 2.10 6.24 -16.15
N LEU A 104 2.97 7.24 -16.01
CA LEU A 104 2.75 8.58 -16.57
C LEU A 104 3.02 8.64 -18.09
N GLU A 105 3.92 7.79 -18.60
CA GLU A 105 4.31 7.75 -20.02
C GLU A 105 3.33 6.99 -20.91
N GLY A 106 2.53 6.07 -20.35
CA GLY A 106 1.47 5.35 -21.07
C GLY A 106 1.88 3.96 -21.54
#